data_AF-A0A382U1J2-F1
#
_entry.id   AF-A0A382U1J2-F1
#
_cell.length_a   1.000
_cell.length_b   1.000
_cell.length_c   1.000
_cell.angle_alpha   90.00
_cell.angle_beta   90.00
_cell.angle_gamma   90.00
#
_symmetry.space_group_name_H-M   'P 1'
#
loop_
_entity.id
_entity.type
_entity.pdbx_description
1 polymer ?
#
loop_
_entity_poly.entity_id
_entity_poly.type
_entity_poly.pdbx_seq_one_letter_code
_entity_poly.pdbx_strand_id
1 'polypeptide(L)'
;MAEGRLVNLGCATGHPSFVMSNSFTNQVLAQIALAKDAPEIGVYVLPKKLDEEVARLHLDHLGAELTKLTDEQADYIGVPKEGPYKSDHYRY
;
A
#
# COMPACT_ATOMS: atom_id res chain seq x y z
N MET A 1 23.71 22.59 6.25
CA MET A 1 22.23 22.50 6.27
C MET A 1 21.82 21.39 7.24
N ALA A 2 20.71 21.58 7.95
CA ALA A 2 20.09 20.62 8.88
C ALA A 2 21.00 19.95 9.94
N GLU A 3 22.18 20.50 10.25
CA GLU A 3 23.16 19.89 11.19
C GLU A 3 23.49 18.41 10.87
N GLY A 4 23.42 18.01 9.60
CA GLY A 4 23.62 16.60 9.18
C GLY A 4 22.41 15.68 9.40
N ARG A 5 21.26 16.21 9.87
CA ARG A 5 19.98 15.50 9.99
C ARG A 5 19.21 15.51 8.66
N LEU A 6 18.04 14.86 8.64
CA LEU A 6 17.16 14.76 7.47
C LEU A 6 16.81 16.15 6.92
N VAL A 7 17.40 16.51 5.78
CA VAL A 7 17.32 17.86 5.21
C VAL A 7 15.91 18.23 4.72
N ASN A 8 15.14 17.25 4.23
CA ASN A 8 13.76 17.46 3.79
C ASN A 8 12.83 17.85 4.94
N LEU A 9 13.06 17.31 6.15
CA LEU A 9 12.30 17.63 7.35
C LEU A 9 12.88 18.85 8.09
N GLY A 10 14.21 19.01 8.09
CA GLY A 10 14.91 20.05 8.84
C GLY A 10 15.06 21.38 8.11
N CYS A 11 14.97 21.39 6.78
CA CYS A 11 15.09 22.60 5.95
C CYS A 11 13.93 22.78 4.96
N ALA A 12 12.91 21.91 5.01
CA ALA A 12 11.65 22.03 4.27
C ALA A 12 10.52 21.42 5.13
N THR A 13 9.41 21.00 4.51
CA THR A 13 8.23 20.46 5.20
C THR A 13 8.06 18.95 5.06
N GLY A 14 9.12 18.23 4.64
CA GLY A 14 9.06 16.80 4.39
C GLY A 14 8.29 16.43 3.13
N HIS A 15 7.62 15.28 3.17
CA HIS A 15 6.84 14.80 2.03
C HIS A 15 5.45 15.46 1.97
N PRO A 16 4.92 15.75 0.76
CA PRO A 16 3.57 16.26 0.58
C PRO A 16 2.49 15.32 1.14
N SER A 17 1.34 15.89 1.52
CA SER A 17 0.25 15.16 2.18
C SER A 17 -0.24 13.94 1.41
N PHE A 18 -0.28 14.00 0.06
CA PHE A 18 -0.79 12.89 -0.75
C PHE A 18 0.07 11.62 -0.65
N VAL A 19 1.40 11.76 -0.75
CA VAL A 19 2.30 10.61 -0.59
C VAL A 19 2.33 10.11 0.86
N MET A 20 2.17 11.02 1.84
CA MET A 20 2.04 10.64 3.24
C MET A 20 0.72 9.90 3.53
N SER A 21 -0.36 10.20 2.81
CA SER A 21 -1.66 9.51 2.92
C SER A 21 -1.52 7.99 2.67
N ASN A 22 -0.70 7.60 1.69
CA ASN A 22 -0.39 6.19 1.43
C ASN A 22 0.30 5.52 2.63
N SER A 23 1.29 6.22 3.20
CA SER A 23 2.05 5.74 4.36
C SER A 23 1.18 5.61 5.60
N PHE A 24 0.34 6.61 5.87
CA PHE A 24 -0.53 6.63 7.04
C PHE A 24 -1.73 5.68 6.91
N THR A 25 -2.25 5.44 5.70
CA THR A 25 -3.26 4.41 5.47
C THR A 25 -2.70 3.03 5.83
N ASN A 26 -1.48 2.71 5.37
CA ASN A 26 -0.78 1.48 5.76
C ASN A 26 -0.60 1.37 7.29
N GLN A 27 -0.19 2.46 7.95
CA GLN A 27 -0.05 2.46 9.42
C GLN A 27 -1.38 2.18 10.13
N VAL A 28 -2.48 2.81 9.71
CA VAL A 28 -3.80 2.59 10.31
C VAL A 28 -4.27 1.14 10.09
N LEU A 29 -4.11 0.59 8.90
CA LEU A 29 -4.45 -0.81 8.62
C LEU A 29 -3.60 -1.78 9.46
N ALA A 30 -2.30 -1.51 9.62
CA ALA A 30 -1.42 -2.29 10.47
C ALA A 30 -1.84 -2.22 11.95
N GLN A 31 -2.21 -1.03 12.45
CA GLN A 31 -2.71 -0.88 13.82
C GLN A 31 -4.03 -1.66 14.02
N ILE A 32 -4.94 -1.63 13.05
CA ILE A 32 -6.19 -2.41 13.10
C ILE A 32 -5.90 -3.91 13.11
N ALA A 33 -4.98 -4.39 12.27
CA ALA A 33 -4.59 -5.80 12.21
C ALA A 33 -3.96 -6.27 13.53
N LEU A 34 -2.99 -5.52 14.05
CA LEU A 34 -2.34 -5.81 15.33
C LEU A 34 -3.34 -5.86 16.49
N ALA A 35 -4.30 -4.93 16.52
CA ALA A 35 -5.32 -4.87 17.56
C ALA A 35 -6.33 -6.03 17.49
N LYS A 36 -6.57 -6.59 16.31
CA LYS A 36 -7.54 -7.68 16.10
C LYS A 36 -6.91 -9.06 16.23
N ASP A 37 -5.77 -9.26 15.58
CA ASP A 37 -5.22 -10.60 15.33
C ASP A 37 -4.17 -11.03 16.37
N ALA A 38 -3.65 -10.08 17.16
CA ALA A 38 -2.68 -10.31 18.24
C ALA A 38 -1.59 -11.35 17.87
N PRO A 39 -0.81 -11.10 16.80
CA PRO A 39 0.11 -12.08 16.27
C PRO A 39 1.22 -12.43 17.29
N GLU A 40 1.88 -13.56 17.06
CA GLU A 40 3.06 -13.95 17.82
C GLU A 40 4.19 -12.91 17.69
N ILE A 41 5.19 -13.01 18.56
CA ILE A 41 6.33 -12.08 18.53
C ILE A 41 7.12 -12.30 17.25
N GLY A 42 7.13 -11.30 16.39
CA GLY A 42 7.81 -11.35 15.10
C GLY A 42 7.70 -10.04 14.33
N VAL A 43 8.29 -10.03 13.13
CA VAL A 43 8.16 -8.93 12.18
C VAL A 43 7.33 -9.43 11.00
N TYR A 44 6.26 -8.71 10.70
CA TYR A 44 5.29 -9.07 9.68
C TYR A 44 5.14 -7.94 8.67
N VAL A 45 4.75 -8.31 7.44
CA VAL A 45 4.33 -7.38 6.40
C VAL A 45 2.81 -7.46 6.26
N LEU A 46 2.18 -6.36 5.87
CA LEU A 46 0.75 -6.39 5.54
C LEU A 46 0.49 -7.33 4.36
N PRO A 47 -0.63 -8.08 4.36
CA PRO A 47 -1.03 -8.88 3.21
C PRO A 47 -1.12 -8.03 1.93
N LYS A 48 -0.69 -8.59 0.80
CA LYS A 48 -0.65 -7.90 -0.50
C LYS A 48 -2.00 -7.30 -0.91
N LYS A 49 -3.11 -7.95 -0.56
CA LYS A 49 -4.46 -7.43 -0.83
C LYS A 49 -4.73 -6.09 -0.14
N LEU A 50 -4.19 -5.87 1.07
CA LEU A 50 -4.32 -4.59 1.77
C LEU A 50 -3.42 -3.52 1.15
N ASP A 51 -2.23 -3.89 0.67
CA ASP A 51 -1.34 -2.98 -0.05
C ASP A 51 -1.97 -2.51 -1.38
N GLU A 52 -2.59 -3.42 -2.13
CA GLU A 52 -3.38 -3.10 -3.31
C GLU A 52 -4.58 -2.20 -3.00
N GLU A 53 -5.23 -2.40 -1.85
CA GLU A 53 -6.34 -1.55 -1.40
C GLU A 53 -5.87 -0.13 -1.06
N VAL A 54 -4.71 0.01 -0.42
CA VAL A 54 -4.10 1.33 -0.18
C VAL A 54 -3.90 2.05 -1.50
N ALA A 55 -3.34 1.40 -2.52
CA ALA A 55 -3.17 2.00 -3.84
C ALA A 55 -4.52 2.37 -4.48
N ARG A 56 -5.51 1.46 -4.42
CA ARG A 56 -6.85 1.64 -4.99
C ARG A 56 -7.56 2.88 -4.42
N LEU A 57 -7.47 3.10 -3.12
CA LEU A 57 -8.10 4.25 -2.43
C LEU A 57 -7.57 5.62 -2.90
N HIS A 58 -6.41 5.66 -3.54
CA HIS A 58 -5.79 6.91 -3.99
C HIS A 58 -6.02 7.21 -5.49
N LEU A 59 -6.58 6.26 -6.26
CA LEU A 59 -6.74 6.40 -7.72
C LEU A 59 -7.73 7.50 -8.11
N ASP A 60 -8.88 7.57 -7.43
CA ASP A 60 -9.93 8.54 -7.74
C ASP A 60 -9.45 9.98 -7.60
N HIS A 61 -8.60 10.25 -6.59
CA HIS A 61 -8.01 11.58 -6.39
C HIS A 61 -7.10 12.00 -7.55
N LEU A 62 -6.49 11.05 -8.24
CA LEU A 62 -5.63 11.28 -9.40
C LEU A 62 -6.40 11.28 -10.73
N GLY A 63 -7.71 10.98 -10.71
CA GLY A 63 -8.49 10.75 -11.93
C GLY A 63 -8.02 9.51 -12.71
N ALA A 64 -7.42 8.53 -12.03
CA ALA A 64 -6.93 7.31 -12.65
C ALA A 64 -8.05 6.26 -12.74
N GLU A 65 -8.31 5.76 -13.96
CA GLU A 65 -9.30 4.70 -14.18
C GLU A 65 -8.63 3.33 -14.14
N LEU A 66 -9.09 2.46 -13.25
CA LEU A 66 -8.60 1.09 -13.14
C LEU A 66 -9.46 0.12 -13.94
N THR A 67 -8.88 -0.48 -14.97
CA THR A 67 -9.52 -1.55 -15.75
C THR A 67 -9.77 -2.79 -14.89
N LYS A 68 -10.91 -3.46 -15.12
CA LYS A 68 -11.24 -4.74 -14.48
C LYS A 68 -11.00 -5.90 -15.45
N LEU A 69 -10.39 -6.97 -14.95
CA LEU A 69 -10.21 -8.20 -15.70
C LEU A 69 -11.56 -8.84 -16.04
N THR A 70 -11.69 -9.41 -17.24
CA THR A 70 -12.77 -10.36 -17.57
C THR A 70 -12.52 -11.71 -16.88
N ASP A 71 -13.53 -12.60 -16.83
CA ASP A 71 -13.34 -13.94 -16.24
C ASP A 71 -12.26 -14.71 -17.00
N GLU A 72 -12.34 -14.69 -18.34
CA GLU A 72 -11.36 -15.33 -19.21
C GLU A 72 -9.93 -14.81 -18.98
N GLN A 73 -9.76 -13.49 -18.80
CA GLN A 73 -8.44 -12.92 -18.52
C GLN A 73 -7.91 -13.37 -17.16
N ALA A 74 -8.75 -13.31 -16.12
CA ALA A 74 -8.39 -13.70 -14.75
C ALA A 74 -7.97 -15.18 -14.70
N ASP A 75 -8.74 -16.05 -15.34
CA ASP A 75 -8.44 -17.49 -15.44
C ASP A 75 -7.15 -17.73 -16.24
N TYR A 76 -6.95 -17.00 -17.34
CA TYR A 76 -5.78 -17.15 -18.21
C TYR A 76 -4.46 -16.86 -17.49
N ILE A 77 -4.40 -15.82 -16.64
CA ILE A 77 -3.20 -15.49 -15.86
C ILE A 77 -3.22 -16.08 -14.44
N GLY A 78 -4.27 -16.81 -14.08
CA GLY A 78 -4.39 -17.50 -12.79
C GLY A 78 -4.45 -16.56 -11.57
N VAL A 79 -5.14 -15.42 -11.68
CA VAL A 79 -5.33 -14.49 -10.55
C VAL A 79 -6.80 -14.17 -10.33
N PRO A 80 -7.25 -13.89 -9.09
CA PRO A 80 -8.61 -13.42 -8.85
C PRO A 80 -8.82 -12.03 -9.47
N LYS A 81 -10.04 -11.73 -9.94
CA LYS A 81 -10.41 -10.38 -10.42
C LYS A 81 -10.23 -9.28 -9.36
N GLU A 82 -10.34 -9.64 -8.09
CA GLU A 82 -10.20 -8.74 -6.94
C GLU A 82 -8.80 -8.76 -6.33
N GLY A 83 -7.85 -9.45 -6.97
CA GLY A 83 -6.50 -9.64 -6.46
C GLY A 83 -6.41 -10.64 -5.30
N PRO A 84 -5.21 -10.84 -4.73
CA PRO A 84 -3.96 -10.18 -5.10
C PRO A 84 -3.50 -10.52 -6.53
N TYR A 85 -2.99 -9.52 -7.25
CA TYR A 85 -2.67 -9.61 -8.69
C TYR A 85 -1.24 -10.05 -8.98
N LYS A 86 -0.39 -10.19 -7.95
CA LYS A 86 1.04 -10.49 -8.07
C LYS A 86 1.48 -11.47 -6.98
N SER A 87 2.54 -12.21 -7.24
CA SER A 87 3.15 -13.11 -6.25
C SER A 87 3.87 -12.34 -5.15
N ASP A 88 4.14 -13.01 -4.02
CA ASP A 88 4.75 -12.36 -2.85
C ASP A 88 6.18 -11.86 -3.10
N HIS A 89 6.93 -12.52 -3.98
CA HIS A 89 8.30 -12.13 -4.33
C HIS A 89 8.38 -11.08 -5.45
N TYR A 90 7.24 -10.62 -5.96
CA TYR A 90 7.20 -9.58 -6.97
C TYR A 90 7.70 -8.25 -6.41
N ARG A 91 8.52 -7.52 -7.17
CA ARG A 91 9.29 -6.38 -6.64
C ARG A 91 8.52 -5.07 -6.60
N TYR A 92 7.47 -4.89 -7.41
CA TYR A 92 6.43 -3.85 -7.36
C TYR A 92 5.30 -4.21 -8.32
#